data_AF-A0A9P4L8M2-F1
#
_entry.id   AF-A0A9P4L8M2-F1
#
_cell.length_a   1.000
_cell.length_b   1.000
_cell.length_c   1.000
_cell.angle_alpha   90.00
_cell.angle_beta   90.00
_cell.angle_gamma   90.00
#
_symmetry.space_group_name_H-M   'P 1'
#
loop_
_entity.id
_entity.type
_entity.pdbx_description
1 polymer ?
#
loop_
_entity_poly.entity_id
_entity_poly.type
_entity_poly.pdbx_seq_one_letter_code
_entity_poly.pdbx_strand_id
1 'polypeptide(L)'
;MSGYDSNNDSTTGEPLLIGVIGFNCASCNSTTVPQYELSCHESDDLHCRDCLTKKWYTSNDEIVRCPHRACGQICGFMPLRPLSEVLHLDNRFYDTERIDRIRQQPEVMNNLIAFTREEAEVALQQVYSFFEDQILDPVALGGVPGHVTEGAQNSLLANFSFNPFFTGLLEELKAAPKLMTTPLELEEDLNQLLSRLLYTYATQYHGDELARQGVDLEHEEAVLGVALQNYKPIKDIKEVWAEMIKRWVDLLAWRHLERLSSPEGGAAERQH
;
A
#
# COMPACT_ATOMS: atom_id res chain seq x y z
N MET A 1 28.33 -20.35 42.17
CA MET A 1 27.01 -20.96 42.39
C MET A 1 25.99 -19.84 42.44
N SER A 2 24.93 -19.99 41.62
CA SER A 2 23.63 -19.27 41.62
C SER A 2 23.65 -17.74 41.56
N GLY A 3 23.00 -17.07 40.62
CA GLY A 3 22.15 -17.51 39.52
C GLY A 3 22.03 -16.34 38.53
N TYR A 4 22.09 -16.67 37.24
CA TYR A 4 21.67 -15.75 36.19
C TYR A 4 20.15 -15.84 36.13
N ASP A 5 19.49 -14.77 36.55
CA ASP A 5 18.07 -14.55 36.25
C ASP A 5 17.94 -14.43 34.74
N SER A 6 17.39 -15.50 34.15
CA SER A 6 16.87 -15.51 32.79
C SER A 6 15.67 -14.55 32.76
N ASN A 7 15.92 -13.30 32.36
CA ASN A 7 14.86 -12.41 31.90
C ASN A 7 14.23 -13.05 30.67
N ASN A 8 13.05 -13.61 30.92
CA ASN A 8 12.22 -14.34 29.98
C ASN A 8 11.29 -13.34 29.28
N ASP A 9 11.88 -12.34 28.61
CA ASP A 9 11.13 -11.27 27.96
C ASP A 9 11.07 -11.45 26.43
N SER A 10 9.83 -11.50 25.93
CA SER A 10 9.37 -11.21 24.57
C SER A 10 9.48 -12.29 23.48
N THR A 11 8.54 -13.25 23.49
CA THR A 11 8.25 -14.14 22.34
C THR A 11 7.13 -13.60 21.43
N THR A 12 7.13 -12.31 21.10
CA THR A 12 6.17 -11.71 20.13
C THR A 12 6.84 -10.81 19.10
N GLY A 13 8.10 -11.10 18.72
CA GLY A 13 8.86 -10.26 17.80
C GLY A 13 8.30 -10.26 16.37
N GLU A 14 8.07 -9.07 15.82
CA GLU A 14 7.71 -8.83 14.42
C GLU A 14 8.88 -9.25 13.50
N PRO A 15 8.66 -9.63 12.22
CA PRO A 15 9.75 -9.80 11.27
C PRO A 15 10.52 -8.48 11.10
N LEU A 16 11.80 -8.47 11.45
CA LEU A 16 12.63 -7.26 11.37
C LEU A 16 13.50 -7.32 10.12
N LEU A 17 13.43 -6.30 9.26
CA LEU A 17 14.42 -6.10 8.19
C LEU A 17 15.77 -5.77 8.81
N ILE A 18 16.77 -6.61 8.54
CA ILE A 18 18.14 -6.38 8.99
C ILE A 18 19.00 -5.76 7.85
N GLY A 19 18.49 -5.76 6.61
CA GLY A 19 19.09 -5.12 5.43
C GLY A 19 19.65 -6.12 4.41
N VAL A 20 20.49 -5.64 3.48
CA VAL A 20 21.27 -6.47 2.54
C VAL A 20 22.65 -6.70 3.16
N ILE A 21 22.75 -7.69 4.03
CA ILE A 21 23.89 -7.83 4.94
C ILE A 21 24.96 -8.82 4.44
N GLY A 22 24.85 -9.29 3.20
CA GLY A 22 25.79 -10.27 2.64
C GLY A 22 25.79 -11.65 3.31
N PHE A 23 24.91 -11.89 4.30
CA PHE A 23 24.64 -13.22 4.83
C PHE A 23 23.81 -14.03 3.83
N ASN A 24 23.85 -15.36 3.94
CA ASN A 24 23.11 -16.24 3.05
C ASN A 24 21.70 -16.46 3.61
N CYS A 25 20.68 -16.30 2.78
CA CYS A 25 19.33 -16.73 3.13
C CYS A 25 19.33 -18.23 3.46
N ALA A 26 18.89 -18.62 4.65
CA ALA A 26 18.87 -20.02 5.10
C ALA A 26 17.96 -20.93 4.24
N SER A 27 17.09 -20.35 3.40
CA SER A 27 16.18 -21.10 2.52
C SER A 27 16.65 -21.24 1.07
N CYS A 28 17.35 -20.24 0.51
CA CYS A 28 17.75 -20.24 -0.90
C CYS A 28 19.20 -19.82 -1.15
N ASN A 29 19.97 -19.53 -0.10
CA ASN A 29 21.35 -19.05 -0.13
C ASN A 29 21.57 -17.72 -0.88
N SER A 30 20.51 -16.96 -1.15
CA SER A 30 20.65 -15.64 -1.78
C SER A 30 21.22 -14.60 -0.81
N THR A 31 22.12 -13.75 -1.31
CA THR A 31 22.81 -12.68 -0.56
C THR A 31 22.49 -11.28 -1.08
N THR A 32 21.83 -11.18 -2.23
CA THR A 32 21.62 -9.91 -2.97
C THR A 32 20.26 -9.28 -2.69
N VAL A 33 19.47 -9.89 -1.82
CA VAL A 33 18.09 -9.48 -1.52
C VAL A 33 17.94 -9.18 -0.04
N PRO A 34 17.04 -8.27 0.34
CA PRO A 34 16.76 -7.96 1.75
C PRO A 34 16.46 -9.20 2.58
N GLN A 35 17.03 -9.25 3.79
CA GLN A 35 16.91 -10.37 4.71
C GLN A 35 16.21 -9.99 6.01
N TYR A 36 15.46 -10.95 6.53
CA TYR A 36 14.60 -10.83 7.71
C TYR A 36 14.96 -11.89 8.73
N GLU A 37 15.04 -11.48 9.98
CA GLU A 37 15.04 -12.38 11.13
C GLU A 37 13.59 -12.71 11.50
N LEU A 38 13.31 -13.99 11.73
CA LEU A 38 11.96 -14.48 12.05
C LEU A 38 11.90 -14.93 13.50
N SER A 39 10.92 -14.45 14.25
CA SER A 39 10.69 -14.79 15.66
C SER A 39 10.23 -16.22 15.93
N CYS A 40 9.94 -17.00 14.88
CA CYS A 40 9.39 -18.35 15.02
C CYS A 40 10.40 -19.41 15.47
N HIS A 41 11.69 -19.08 15.57
CA HIS A 41 12.71 -19.96 16.13
C HIS A 41 13.94 -19.16 16.58
N GLU A 42 14.55 -19.58 17.69
CA GLU A 42 15.82 -19.04 18.20
C GLU A 42 16.99 -19.52 17.32
N SER A 43 17.18 -18.90 16.15
CA SER A 43 18.34 -19.17 15.30
C SER A 43 18.82 -17.88 14.65
N ASP A 44 20.13 -17.80 14.40
CA ASP A 44 20.74 -16.75 13.57
C ASP A 44 20.39 -16.88 12.07
N ASP A 45 19.47 -17.78 11.69
CA ASP A 45 19.04 -17.96 10.31
C ASP A 45 18.24 -16.76 9.82
N LEU A 46 18.73 -16.16 8.73
CA LEU A 46 18.04 -15.08 8.04
C LEU A 46 17.29 -15.60 6.82
N HIS A 47 16.12 -15.03 6.56
CA HIS A 47 15.29 -15.41 5.43
C HIS A 47 15.07 -14.23 4.50
N CYS A 48 15.29 -14.43 3.20
CA CYS A 48 15.10 -13.34 2.24
C CYS A 48 13.63 -13.08 1.93
N ARG A 49 13.36 -11.84 1.50
CA ARG A 49 12.08 -11.40 0.94
C ARG A 49 11.47 -12.43 0.00
N ASP A 50 12.19 -12.84 -1.04
CA ASP A 50 11.66 -13.73 -2.08
C ASP A 50 11.15 -15.07 -1.52
N CYS A 51 11.81 -15.60 -0.49
CA CYS A 51 11.38 -16.84 0.15
C CYS A 51 10.06 -16.65 0.93
N LEU A 52 9.94 -15.53 1.65
CA LEU A 52 8.71 -15.16 2.37
C LEU A 52 7.56 -14.90 1.40
N THR A 53 7.82 -14.11 0.37
CA THR A 53 6.87 -13.80 -0.71
C THR A 53 6.43 -15.06 -1.45
N LYS A 54 7.35 -15.97 -1.76
CA LYS A 54 7.00 -17.27 -2.36
C LYS A 54 6.12 -18.11 -1.44
N LYS A 55 6.40 -18.14 -0.13
CA LYS A 55 5.53 -18.85 0.83
C LYS A 55 4.13 -18.22 0.89
N TRP A 56 4.04 -16.90 0.86
CA TRP A 56 2.77 -16.18 0.78
C TRP A 56 1.98 -16.57 -0.47
N TYR A 57 2.56 -16.46 -1.66
CA TYR A 57 1.83 -16.75 -2.91
C TYR A 57 1.49 -18.23 -3.10
N THR A 58 2.24 -19.15 -2.49
CA THR A 58 2.00 -20.59 -2.62
C THR A 58 1.01 -21.15 -1.60
N SER A 59 0.68 -20.40 -0.53
CA SER A 59 -0.33 -20.83 0.42
C SER A 59 -1.75 -20.56 -0.08
N ASN A 60 -2.72 -21.39 0.32
CA ASN A 60 -4.14 -21.17 0.02
C ASN A 60 -4.83 -20.27 1.06
N ASP A 61 -4.13 -19.89 2.11
CA ASP A 61 -4.63 -19.06 3.21
C ASP A 61 -3.88 -17.72 3.30
N GLU A 62 -4.32 -16.86 4.20
CA GLU A 62 -3.75 -15.53 4.46
C GLU A 62 -2.68 -15.59 5.55
N ILE A 63 -1.85 -16.65 5.55
CA ILE A 63 -0.83 -16.87 6.57
C ILE A 63 0.54 -16.99 5.91
N VAL A 64 1.45 -16.10 6.28
CA VAL A 64 2.87 -16.24 5.93
C VAL A 64 3.53 -17.18 6.93
N ARG A 65 4.15 -18.24 6.41
CA ARG A 65 4.85 -19.24 7.20
C ARG A 65 6.35 -19.16 6.96
N CYS A 66 7.12 -19.51 7.98
CA CYS A 66 8.56 -19.63 7.87
C CYS A 66 8.95 -20.51 6.67
N PRO A 67 9.85 -20.04 5.79
CA PRO A 67 10.27 -20.79 4.62
C PRO A 67 11.16 -21.99 4.97
N HIS A 68 11.74 -22.01 6.18
CA HIS A 68 12.48 -23.15 6.71
C HIS A 68 11.58 -24.39 6.79
N ARG A 69 11.96 -25.45 6.06
CA ARG A 69 11.11 -26.63 5.81
C ARG A 69 10.67 -27.35 7.09
N ALA A 70 11.51 -27.37 8.12
CA ALA A 70 11.20 -28.05 9.39
C ALA A 70 10.36 -27.18 10.35
N CYS A 71 10.37 -25.85 10.20
CA CYS A 71 9.66 -24.95 11.10
C CYS A 71 8.18 -24.84 10.69
N GLY A 72 7.89 -24.28 9.52
CA GLY A 72 6.54 -24.09 9.00
C GLY A 72 5.60 -23.25 9.90
N GLN A 73 6.09 -22.68 10.99
CA GLN A 73 5.34 -21.85 11.92
C GLN A 73 4.94 -20.52 11.28
N ILE A 74 3.94 -19.88 11.86
CA ILE A 74 3.48 -18.54 11.46
C ILE A 74 4.52 -17.51 11.90
N CYS A 75 4.94 -16.63 10.99
CA CYS A 75 5.97 -15.63 11.26
C CYS A 75 5.41 -14.20 11.24
N GLY A 76 4.27 -13.96 11.90
CA GLY A 76 3.79 -12.60 12.22
C GLY A 76 2.74 -11.98 11.28
N PHE A 77 2.47 -12.54 10.11
CA PHE A 77 1.40 -12.02 9.24
C PHE A 77 0.09 -12.75 9.50
N MET A 78 -0.53 -12.44 10.64
CA MET A 78 -1.83 -13.00 11.00
C MET A 78 -2.98 -12.31 10.25
N PRO A 79 -4.09 -13.01 9.99
CA PRO A 79 -5.30 -12.40 9.45
C PRO A 79 -5.88 -11.35 10.42
N LEU A 80 -6.29 -10.20 9.88
CA LEU A 80 -7.01 -9.17 10.64
C LEU A 80 -8.52 -9.35 10.54
N ARG A 81 -9.26 -8.67 11.42
CA ARG A 81 -10.71 -8.50 11.23
C ARG A 81 -11.00 -7.64 10.00
N PRO A 82 -12.07 -7.90 9.23
CA PRO A 82 -12.44 -7.10 8.06
C PRO A 82 -12.58 -5.61 8.38
N LEU A 83 -12.05 -4.76 7.48
CA LEU A 83 -12.12 -3.29 7.58
C LEU A 83 -13.54 -2.73 7.43
N SER A 84 -14.38 -3.40 6.62
CA SER A 84 -15.65 -2.88 6.10
C SER A 84 -16.74 -2.64 7.15
N GLU A 85 -16.56 -3.13 8.38
CA GLU A 85 -17.59 -3.06 9.43
C GLU A 85 -17.26 -2.08 10.56
N VAL A 86 -16.03 -1.56 10.64
CA VAL A 86 -15.53 -0.89 11.85
C VAL A 86 -14.84 0.46 11.57
N LEU A 87 -14.33 0.67 10.35
CA LEU A 87 -13.49 1.82 10.05
C LEU A 87 -14.30 3.01 9.50
N HIS A 88 -14.20 4.15 10.17
CA HIS A 88 -14.62 5.46 9.66
C HIS A 88 -13.40 6.38 9.59
N LEU A 89 -12.98 6.74 8.38
CA LEU A 89 -11.85 7.64 8.16
C LEU A 89 -12.29 9.09 8.30
N ASP A 90 -11.73 9.80 9.27
CA ASP A 90 -11.81 11.25 9.39
C ASP A 90 -10.43 11.81 9.81
N ASN A 91 -10.28 13.14 9.81
CA ASN A 91 -9.00 13.75 10.21
C ASN A 91 -8.61 13.36 11.65
N ARG A 92 -9.59 13.16 12.53
CA ARG A 92 -9.35 12.76 13.92
C ARG A 92 -8.80 11.34 14.00
N PHE A 93 -9.24 10.42 13.16
CA PHE A 93 -8.73 9.06 13.07
C PHE A 93 -7.25 9.09 12.67
N TYR A 94 -6.91 9.79 11.58
CA TYR A 94 -5.51 9.94 11.16
C TYR A 94 -4.64 10.58 12.25
N ASP A 95 -5.16 11.61 12.92
CA ASP A 95 -4.47 12.25 14.04
C ASP A 95 -4.30 11.29 15.23
N THR A 96 -5.32 10.52 15.59
CA THR A 96 -5.33 9.64 16.76
C THR A 96 -4.42 8.44 16.56
N GLU A 97 -4.53 7.78 15.41
CA GLU A 97 -3.70 6.64 15.01
C GLU A 97 -2.30 7.06 14.54
N ARG A 98 -2.05 8.37 14.40
CA ARG A 98 -0.76 8.92 13.97
C ARG A 98 -0.29 8.35 12.62
N ILE A 99 -1.23 8.08 11.71
CA ILE A 99 -0.94 7.41 10.42
C ILE A 99 0.12 8.17 9.62
N ASP A 100 0.07 9.51 9.61
CA ASP A 100 1.07 10.34 8.92
C ASP A 100 2.50 10.19 9.46
N ARG A 101 2.67 9.67 10.69
CA ARG A 101 3.99 9.38 11.26
C ARG A 101 4.56 8.03 10.80
N ILE A 102 3.74 7.16 10.24
CA ILE A 102 4.18 5.83 9.78
C ILE A 102 5.23 5.99 8.68
N ARG A 103 4.99 6.86 7.71
CA ARG A 103 5.95 7.17 6.65
C ARG A 103 7.27 7.79 7.11
N GLN A 104 7.30 8.34 8.33
CA GLN A 104 8.52 8.91 8.91
C GLN A 104 9.41 7.83 9.54
N GLN A 105 8.92 6.59 9.65
CA GLN A 105 9.64 5.44 10.20
C GLN A 105 10.19 4.59 9.03
N PRO A 106 11.50 4.70 8.69
CA PRO A 106 12.09 3.95 7.59
C PRO A 106 11.93 2.44 7.77
N GLU A 107 11.95 1.96 9.01
CA GLU A 107 11.71 0.56 9.35
C GLU A 107 10.33 0.10 8.87
N VAL A 108 9.27 0.91 8.99
CA VAL A 108 7.94 0.52 8.51
C VAL A 108 7.87 0.61 6.98
N MET A 109 8.37 1.70 6.39
CA MET A 109 8.26 1.93 4.95
C MET A 109 9.10 0.99 4.08
N ASN A 110 10.16 0.40 4.66
CA ASN A 110 11.01 -0.57 3.97
C ASN A 110 10.74 -2.03 4.40
N ASN A 111 9.87 -2.25 5.39
CA ASN A 111 9.46 -3.60 5.79
C ASN A 111 8.39 -4.16 4.86
N LEU A 112 8.33 -5.49 4.79
CA LEU A 112 7.28 -6.17 4.03
C LEU A 112 5.95 -6.04 4.75
N ILE A 113 4.97 -5.50 4.04
CA ILE A 113 3.56 -5.63 4.38
C ILE A 113 2.93 -6.72 3.51
N ALA A 114 1.95 -7.41 4.05
CA ALA A 114 1.12 -8.35 3.30
C ALA A 114 -0.33 -7.95 3.46
N PHE A 115 -1.10 -8.00 2.39
CA PHE A 115 -2.52 -7.66 2.39
C PHE A 115 -3.26 -8.49 1.35
N THR A 116 -4.55 -8.73 1.60
CA THR A 116 -5.44 -9.31 0.60
C THR A 116 -5.94 -8.25 -0.37
N ARG A 117 -6.43 -8.69 -1.51
CA ARG A 117 -7.12 -7.81 -2.45
C ARG A 117 -8.33 -7.14 -1.82
N GLU A 118 -9.08 -7.87 -1.00
CA GLU A 118 -10.28 -7.37 -0.33
C GLU A 118 -9.91 -6.25 0.67
N GLU A 119 -8.80 -6.38 1.41
CA GLU A 119 -8.31 -5.30 2.27
C GLU A 119 -7.85 -4.08 1.47
N ALA A 120 -7.14 -4.30 0.36
CA ALA A 120 -6.68 -3.23 -0.51
C ALA A 120 -7.84 -2.44 -1.14
N GLU A 121 -8.86 -3.16 -1.62
CA GLU A 121 -10.09 -2.58 -2.19
C GLU A 121 -10.86 -1.77 -1.15
N VAL A 122 -11.09 -2.33 0.05
CA VAL A 122 -11.79 -1.59 1.11
C VAL A 122 -10.99 -0.36 1.55
N ALA A 123 -9.67 -0.47 1.70
CA ALA A 123 -8.82 0.66 2.06
C ALA A 123 -8.88 1.78 1.00
N LEU A 124 -8.81 1.44 -0.29
CA LEU A 124 -8.91 2.41 -1.38
C LEU A 124 -10.29 3.09 -1.40
N GLN A 125 -11.38 2.32 -1.23
CA GLN A 125 -12.74 2.86 -1.16
C GLN A 125 -12.90 3.84 0.01
N GLN A 126 -12.41 3.48 1.20
CA GLN A 126 -12.47 4.33 2.39
C GLN A 126 -11.69 5.64 2.19
N VAL A 127 -10.47 5.56 1.64
CA VAL A 127 -9.66 6.76 1.35
C VAL A 127 -10.34 7.62 0.28
N TYR A 128 -10.88 7.02 -0.79
CA TYR A 128 -11.60 7.78 -1.81
C TYR A 128 -12.80 8.51 -1.22
N SER A 129 -13.66 7.84 -0.46
CA SER A 129 -14.82 8.48 0.18
C SER A 129 -14.42 9.64 1.09
N PHE A 130 -13.33 9.49 1.85
CA PHE A 130 -12.77 10.58 2.65
C PHE A 130 -12.37 11.81 1.80
N PHE A 131 -11.80 11.61 0.61
CA PHE A 131 -11.44 12.71 -0.28
C PHE A 131 -12.66 13.30 -1.00
N GLU A 132 -13.63 12.49 -1.40
CA GLU A 132 -14.87 12.96 -2.00
C GLU A 132 -15.66 13.88 -1.05
N ASP A 133 -15.66 13.58 0.25
CA ASP A 133 -16.27 14.44 1.28
C ASP A 133 -15.55 15.79 1.44
N GLN A 134 -14.25 15.86 1.12
CA GLN A 134 -13.44 17.08 1.25
C GLN A 134 -13.33 17.88 -0.05
N ILE A 135 -13.27 17.19 -1.18
CA ILE A 135 -13.11 17.74 -2.52
C ILE A 135 -14.48 17.73 -3.16
N LEU A 136 -15.22 18.83 -2.94
CA LEU A 136 -16.57 19.04 -3.47
C LEU A 136 -16.63 19.13 -5.02
N ASP A 137 -15.50 19.05 -5.71
CA ASP A 137 -15.39 19.05 -7.17
C ASP A 137 -15.00 17.65 -7.70
N PRO A 138 -15.95 16.86 -8.22
CA PRO A 138 -15.69 15.55 -8.80
C PRO A 138 -14.71 15.56 -9.98
N VAL A 139 -14.60 16.69 -10.69
CA VAL A 139 -13.69 16.84 -11.83
C VAL A 139 -12.24 16.91 -11.35
N ALA A 140 -11.99 17.50 -10.17
CA ALA A 140 -10.68 17.50 -9.54
C ALA A 140 -10.22 16.10 -9.11
N LEU A 141 -11.15 15.16 -8.94
CA LEU A 141 -10.88 13.73 -8.72
C LEU A 141 -10.70 12.96 -10.04
N GLY A 142 -10.80 13.62 -11.20
CA GLY A 142 -10.79 12.97 -12.51
C GLY A 142 -12.06 12.17 -12.80
N GLY A 143 -13.11 12.34 -11.97
CA GLY A 143 -14.41 11.72 -12.13
C GLY A 143 -15.36 12.55 -12.98
N VAL A 144 -16.62 12.14 -13.01
CA VAL A 144 -17.69 12.84 -13.74
C VAL A 144 -18.48 13.74 -12.79
N PRO A 145 -19.04 14.86 -13.26
CA PRO A 145 -19.92 15.69 -12.44
C PRO A 145 -21.12 14.91 -11.88
N GLY A 146 -21.54 15.23 -10.66
CA GLY A 146 -22.58 14.47 -9.95
C GLY A 146 -23.93 14.34 -10.67
N HIS A 147 -24.30 15.30 -11.53
CA HIS A 147 -25.53 15.23 -12.34
C HIS A 147 -25.49 14.08 -13.38
N VAL A 148 -24.30 13.61 -13.77
CA VAL A 148 -24.13 12.45 -14.65
C VAL A 148 -24.50 11.15 -13.91
N THR A 149 -24.30 11.12 -12.59
CA THR A 149 -24.55 9.96 -11.72
C THR A 149 -25.84 10.04 -10.90
N GLU A 150 -26.59 11.15 -10.98
CA GLU A 150 -27.77 11.45 -10.15
C GLU A 150 -28.90 10.42 -10.31
N GLY A 151 -29.02 9.82 -11.49
CA GLY A 151 -30.00 8.76 -11.77
C GLY A 151 -29.60 7.35 -11.35
N ALA A 152 -28.38 7.16 -10.82
CA ALA A 152 -27.89 5.85 -10.42
C ALA A 152 -28.49 5.41 -9.08
N GLN A 153 -28.77 4.11 -8.93
CA GLN A 153 -29.27 3.54 -7.67
C GLN A 153 -28.28 3.73 -6.50
N ASN A 154 -26.98 3.86 -6.81
CA ASN A 154 -25.94 4.25 -5.89
C ASN A 154 -24.97 5.20 -6.62
N SER A 155 -25.09 6.50 -6.37
CA SER A 155 -24.30 7.54 -7.02
C SER A 155 -22.80 7.41 -6.76
N LEU A 156 -22.41 6.95 -5.56
CA LEU A 156 -21.02 6.71 -5.17
C LEU A 156 -20.39 5.60 -6.03
N LEU A 157 -21.06 4.46 -6.12
CA LEU A 157 -20.59 3.34 -6.96
C LEU A 157 -20.55 3.70 -8.44
N ALA A 158 -21.50 4.52 -8.90
CA ALA A 158 -21.46 5.05 -10.26
C ALA A 158 -20.26 5.97 -10.46
N ASN A 159 -19.97 6.86 -9.52
CA ASN A 159 -18.81 7.76 -9.59
C ASN A 159 -17.49 6.97 -9.67
N PHE A 160 -17.34 5.92 -8.86
CA PHE A 160 -16.19 5.01 -8.94
C PHE A 160 -16.04 4.41 -10.34
N SER A 161 -17.14 3.92 -10.92
CA SER A 161 -17.14 3.23 -12.21
C SER A 161 -16.82 4.16 -13.39
N PHE A 162 -17.12 5.46 -13.25
CA PHE A 162 -16.82 6.46 -14.28
C PHE A 162 -15.48 7.17 -14.06
N ASN A 163 -14.77 6.90 -12.97
CA ASN A 163 -13.47 7.50 -12.68
C ASN A 163 -12.34 6.59 -13.23
N PRO A 164 -11.64 6.98 -14.31
CA PRO A 164 -10.58 6.17 -14.92
C PRO A 164 -9.38 5.96 -14.00
N PHE A 165 -9.15 6.87 -13.05
CA PHE A 165 -8.07 6.74 -12.08
C PHE A 165 -8.43 5.70 -11.02
N PHE A 166 -9.63 5.79 -10.44
CA PHE A 166 -10.09 4.80 -9.46
C PHE A 166 -10.13 3.39 -10.06
N THR A 167 -10.72 3.24 -11.24
CA THR A 167 -10.82 1.95 -11.93
C THR A 167 -9.46 1.39 -12.30
N GLY A 168 -8.55 2.22 -12.86
CA GLY A 168 -7.19 1.79 -13.19
C GLY A 168 -6.39 1.30 -11.98
N LEU A 169 -6.43 2.03 -10.85
CA LEU A 169 -5.76 1.59 -9.62
C LEU A 169 -6.41 0.33 -9.04
N LEU A 170 -7.75 0.22 -9.08
CA LEU A 170 -8.46 -0.96 -8.57
C LEU A 170 -8.20 -2.21 -9.41
N GLU A 171 -8.05 -2.07 -10.73
CA GLU A 171 -7.70 -3.19 -11.63
C GLU A 171 -6.32 -3.77 -11.30
N GLU A 172 -5.33 -2.92 -11.05
CA GLU A 172 -3.98 -3.34 -10.65
C GLU A 172 -4.03 -4.20 -9.37
N LEU A 173 -4.85 -3.80 -8.40
CA LEU A 173 -5.06 -4.58 -7.17
C LEU A 173 -5.79 -5.91 -7.41
N LYS A 174 -6.71 -5.92 -8.37
CA LYS A 174 -7.50 -7.11 -8.69
C LYS A 174 -6.71 -8.16 -9.47
N ALA A 175 -5.52 -7.83 -9.96
CA ALA A 175 -4.65 -8.73 -10.70
C ALA A 175 -4.21 -9.96 -9.87
N ALA A 176 -4.10 -9.83 -8.54
CA ALA A 176 -3.75 -10.92 -7.64
C ALA A 176 -4.69 -10.98 -6.42
N PRO A 177 -5.00 -12.18 -5.88
CA PRO A 177 -5.87 -12.31 -4.71
C PRO A 177 -5.23 -11.78 -3.41
N LYS A 178 -3.90 -11.74 -3.35
CA LYS A 178 -3.12 -11.25 -2.22
C LYS A 178 -1.77 -10.76 -2.71
N LEU A 179 -1.18 -9.79 -2.01
CA LEU A 179 0.10 -9.17 -2.38
C LEU A 179 1.01 -9.05 -1.16
N MET A 180 2.32 -9.01 -1.41
CA MET A 180 3.35 -8.74 -0.41
C MET A 180 4.42 -7.85 -1.03
N THR A 181 4.63 -6.68 -0.44
CA THR A 181 5.52 -5.63 -0.96
C THR A 181 5.97 -4.72 0.19
N THR A 182 6.87 -3.78 -0.05
CA THR A 182 7.13 -2.70 0.90
C THR A 182 6.18 -1.53 0.63
N PRO A 183 5.80 -0.73 1.64
CA PRO A 183 5.02 0.48 1.42
C PRO A 183 5.67 1.44 0.42
N LEU A 184 7.00 1.58 0.46
CA LEU A 184 7.74 2.44 -0.45
C LEU A 184 7.61 1.97 -1.91
N GLU A 185 7.86 0.68 -2.17
CA GLU A 185 7.74 0.11 -3.52
C GLU A 185 6.30 0.22 -4.03
N LEU A 186 5.31 0.00 -3.16
CA LEU A 186 3.89 0.17 -3.50
C LEU A 186 3.56 1.62 -3.89
N GLU A 187 4.02 2.61 -3.11
CA GLU A 187 3.79 4.02 -3.41
C GLU A 187 4.46 4.40 -4.76
N GLU A 188 5.67 3.93 -5.02
CA GLU A 188 6.38 4.16 -6.29
C GLU A 188 5.63 3.54 -7.49
N ASP A 189 5.23 2.27 -7.40
CA ASP A 189 4.52 1.56 -8.46
C ASP A 189 3.16 2.21 -8.78
N LEU A 190 2.40 2.59 -7.74
CA LEU A 190 1.11 3.28 -7.90
C LEU A 190 1.26 4.67 -8.51
N ASN A 191 2.33 5.41 -8.18
CA ASN A 191 2.61 6.71 -8.80
C ASN A 191 3.04 6.58 -10.28
N GLN A 192 3.73 5.50 -10.64
CA GLN A 192 4.00 5.18 -12.05
C GLN A 192 2.69 4.87 -12.80
N LEU A 193 1.80 4.08 -12.20
CA LEU A 193 0.47 3.82 -12.77
C LEU A 193 -0.34 5.12 -12.93
N LEU A 194 -0.36 5.98 -11.92
CA LEU A 194 -1.01 7.30 -12.00
C LEU A 194 -0.44 8.13 -13.17
N SER A 195 0.87 8.11 -13.39
CA SER A 195 1.51 8.84 -14.50
C SER A 195 1.00 8.32 -15.86
N ARG A 196 0.92 7.00 -16.04
CA ARG A 196 0.36 6.38 -17.26
C ARG A 196 -1.11 6.73 -17.49
N LEU A 197 -1.90 6.75 -16.42
CA LEU A 197 -3.32 7.12 -16.47
C LEU A 197 -3.48 8.60 -16.83
N LEU A 198 -2.66 9.49 -16.24
CA LEU A 198 -2.62 10.91 -16.58
C LEU A 198 -2.18 11.14 -18.03
N TYR A 199 -1.25 10.35 -18.54
CA TYR A 199 -0.80 10.44 -19.94
C TYR A 199 -1.92 10.08 -20.90
N THR A 200 -2.63 8.98 -20.61
CA THR A 200 -3.79 8.53 -21.38
C THR A 200 -4.87 9.60 -21.38
N TYR A 201 -5.17 10.16 -20.20
CA TYR A 201 -6.14 11.24 -20.04
C TYR A 201 -5.71 12.50 -20.81
N ALA A 202 -4.46 12.95 -20.67
CA ALA A 202 -3.93 14.13 -21.37
C ALA A 202 -4.02 13.97 -22.89
N THR A 203 -3.65 12.81 -23.40
CA THR A 203 -3.68 12.51 -24.84
C THR A 203 -5.11 12.46 -25.36
N GLN A 204 -6.03 11.86 -24.60
CA GLN A 204 -7.44 11.74 -25.00
C GLN A 204 -8.16 13.10 -25.05
N TYR A 205 -7.92 13.97 -24.07
CA TYR A 205 -8.67 15.22 -23.92
C TYR A 205 -7.95 16.47 -24.45
N HIS A 206 -6.63 16.42 -24.59
CA HIS A 206 -5.80 17.56 -24.99
C HIS A 206 -4.77 17.20 -26.08
N GLY A 207 -4.85 16.01 -26.69
CA GLY A 207 -3.89 15.53 -27.68
C GLY A 207 -3.73 16.45 -28.88
N ASP A 208 -4.84 17.00 -29.40
CA ASP A 208 -4.80 17.95 -30.53
C ASP A 208 -4.05 19.23 -30.18
N GLU A 209 -4.29 19.82 -29.01
CA GLU A 209 -3.58 21.02 -28.54
C GLU A 209 -2.10 20.73 -28.26
N LEU A 210 -1.79 19.60 -27.64
CA LEU A 210 -0.43 19.15 -27.36
C LEU A 210 0.37 18.93 -28.66
N ALA A 211 -0.25 18.28 -29.66
CA ALA A 211 0.36 18.09 -30.98
C ALA A 211 0.62 19.44 -31.68
N ARG A 212 -0.30 20.41 -31.59
CA ARG A 212 -0.10 21.76 -32.13
C ARG A 212 1.05 22.51 -31.44
N GLN A 213 1.35 22.18 -30.19
CA GLN A 213 2.50 22.71 -29.44
C GLN A 213 3.81 22.00 -29.80
N GLY A 214 3.78 21.00 -30.69
CA GLY A 214 4.95 20.24 -31.11
C GLY A 214 5.41 19.19 -30.10
N VAL A 215 4.53 18.78 -29.19
CA VAL A 215 4.81 17.70 -28.23
C VAL A 215 4.76 16.36 -28.95
N ASP A 216 5.77 15.52 -28.71
CA ASP A 216 5.77 14.14 -29.16
C ASP A 216 4.78 13.32 -28.32
N LEU A 217 3.64 12.96 -28.92
CA LEU A 217 2.58 12.21 -28.24
C LEU A 217 2.96 10.75 -27.98
N GLU A 218 4.03 10.23 -28.60
CA GLU A 218 4.54 8.87 -28.33
C GLU A 218 5.43 8.83 -27.08
N HIS A 219 5.82 9.99 -26.55
CA HIS A 219 6.73 10.09 -25.40
C HIS A 219 5.97 10.54 -24.13
N GLU A 220 5.68 9.58 -23.25
CA GLU A 220 4.88 9.80 -22.02
C GLU A 220 5.39 10.98 -21.19
N GLU A 221 6.69 11.03 -20.90
CA GLU A 221 7.30 12.08 -20.08
C GLU A 221 7.16 13.48 -20.72
N ALA A 222 7.25 13.57 -22.05
CA ALA A 222 7.12 14.84 -22.76
C ALA A 222 5.68 15.35 -22.69
N VAL A 223 4.71 14.47 -22.92
CA VAL A 223 3.28 14.77 -22.80
C VAL A 223 2.94 15.23 -21.39
N LEU A 224 3.31 14.45 -20.37
CA LEU A 224 3.02 14.79 -18.98
C LEU A 224 3.72 16.08 -18.55
N GLY A 225 4.97 16.28 -18.96
CA GLY A 225 5.75 17.47 -18.63
C GLY A 225 5.07 18.75 -19.10
N VAL A 226 4.59 18.78 -20.35
CA VAL A 226 3.87 19.93 -20.90
C VAL A 226 2.46 20.01 -20.35
N ALA A 227 1.77 18.89 -20.19
CA ALA A 227 0.38 18.85 -19.75
C ALA A 227 0.23 19.39 -18.32
N LEU A 228 1.09 18.98 -17.40
CA LEU A 228 1.08 19.42 -16.00
C LEU A 228 1.41 20.90 -15.81
N GLN A 229 2.13 21.50 -16.77
CA GLN A 229 2.45 22.93 -16.74
C GLN A 229 1.31 23.80 -17.29
N ASN A 230 0.55 23.28 -18.26
CA ASN A 230 -0.38 24.09 -19.04
C ASN A 230 -1.87 23.81 -18.75
N TYR A 231 -2.21 22.63 -18.21
CA TYR A 231 -3.59 22.27 -17.94
C TYR A 231 -3.80 22.07 -16.44
N LYS A 232 -4.42 23.08 -15.81
CA LYS A 232 -4.79 23.04 -14.39
C LYS A 232 -5.56 21.77 -14.00
N PRO A 233 -6.57 21.28 -14.75
CA PRO A 233 -7.27 20.05 -14.37
C PRO A 233 -6.36 18.83 -14.23
N ILE A 234 -5.39 18.65 -15.14
CA ILE A 234 -4.45 17.51 -15.07
C ILE A 234 -3.54 17.64 -13.85
N LYS A 235 -3.09 18.87 -13.55
CA LYS A 235 -2.30 19.16 -12.36
C LYS A 235 -3.08 18.86 -11.07
N ASP A 236 -4.32 19.35 -10.98
CA ASP A 236 -5.18 19.14 -9.81
C ASP A 236 -5.44 17.65 -9.59
N ILE A 237 -5.76 16.89 -10.65
CA ILE A 237 -5.93 15.43 -10.59
C ILE A 237 -4.66 14.75 -10.07
N LYS A 238 -3.48 15.12 -10.59
CA LYS A 238 -2.20 14.56 -10.15
C LYS A 238 -1.97 14.80 -8.66
N GLU A 239 -2.15 16.03 -8.19
CA GLU A 239 -1.90 16.40 -6.80
C GLU A 239 -2.86 15.67 -5.84
N VAL A 240 -4.15 15.60 -6.20
CA VAL A 240 -5.15 14.89 -5.41
C VAL A 240 -4.88 13.39 -5.36
N TRP A 241 -4.67 12.75 -6.51
CA TRP A 241 -4.44 11.30 -6.55
C TRP A 241 -3.10 10.89 -5.94
N ALA A 242 -2.05 11.71 -6.04
CA ALA A 242 -0.80 11.46 -5.35
C ALA A 242 -1.02 11.43 -3.82
N GLU A 243 -1.79 12.37 -3.27
CA GLU A 243 -2.12 12.37 -1.84
C GLU A 243 -3.06 11.21 -1.46
N MET A 244 -3.99 10.81 -2.34
CA MET A 244 -4.83 9.63 -2.11
C MET A 244 -4.02 8.34 -2.06
N ILE A 245 -3.12 8.12 -3.03
CA ILE A 245 -2.18 6.99 -3.06
C ILE A 245 -1.39 6.97 -1.76
N LYS A 246 -0.84 8.13 -1.38
CA LYS A 246 -0.06 8.31 -0.17
C LYS A 246 -0.82 7.85 1.08
N ARG A 247 -2.04 8.36 1.30
CA ARG A 247 -2.87 7.99 2.45
C ARG A 247 -3.30 6.53 2.43
N TRP A 248 -3.53 5.99 1.24
CA TRP A 248 -3.90 4.60 1.07
C TRP A 248 -2.74 3.65 1.42
N VAL A 249 -1.52 3.95 0.97
CA VAL A 249 -0.32 3.21 1.38
C VAL A 249 -0.10 3.30 2.90
N ASP A 250 -0.23 4.50 3.47
CA ASP A 250 -0.09 4.69 4.92
C ASP A 250 -1.13 3.90 5.72
N LEU A 251 -2.38 3.82 5.23
CA LEU A 251 -3.44 3.02 5.85
C LEU A 251 -3.14 1.51 5.78
N LEU A 252 -2.62 1.02 4.65
CA LEU A 252 -2.20 -0.38 4.52
C LEU A 252 -1.00 -0.71 5.42
N ALA A 253 -0.06 0.23 5.55
CA ALA A 253 1.07 0.10 6.47
C ALA A 253 0.60 0.09 7.94
N TRP A 254 -0.34 0.97 8.31
CA TRP A 254 -0.98 0.95 9.63
C TRP A 254 -1.65 -0.39 9.92
N ARG A 255 -2.43 -0.92 8.97
CA ARG A 255 -3.05 -2.25 9.09
C ARG A 255 -2.01 -3.34 9.29
N HIS A 256 -0.88 -3.25 8.62
CA HIS A 256 0.21 -4.20 8.84
C HIS A 256 0.78 -4.10 10.26
N LEU A 257 0.98 -2.90 10.81
CA LEU A 257 1.41 -2.73 12.19
C LEU A 257 0.41 -3.35 13.17
N GLU A 258 -0.90 -3.22 12.91
CA GLU A 258 -1.94 -3.86 13.72
C GLU A 258 -1.78 -5.39 13.80
N ARG A 259 -1.35 -6.05 12.73
CA ARG A 259 -1.11 -7.52 12.69
C ARG A 259 0.01 -7.96 13.61
N LEU A 260 0.99 -7.09 13.76
CA LEU A 260 2.24 -7.39 14.42
C LEU A 260 2.22 -6.99 15.90
N SER A 261 1.37 -6.03 16.25
CA SER A 261 1.08 -5.69 17.64
C SER A 261 0.61 -6.92 18.44
N SER A 262 1.01 -6.99 19.71
CA SER A 262 0.49 -8.01 20.62
C SER A 262 -1.04 -7.87 20.75
N PRO A 263 -1.78 -8.94 21.08
CA PRO A 263 -3.23 -8.86 21.31
C PRO A 263 -3.63 -7.84 22.40
N GLU A 264 -2.68 -7.42 23.23
CA GLU A 264 -2.88 -6.47 24.33
C GLU A 264 -2.55 -5.02 23.92
N GLY A 265 -1.91 -4.79 22.77
CA GLY A 265 -1.39 -3.48 22.42
C GLY A 265 -1.25 -3.21 20.94
N GLY A 266 -2.24 -2.55 20.34
CA GLY A 266 -2.24 -2.08 18.95
C GLY A 266 -1.23 -0.94 18.68
N ALA A 267 -1.26 -0.38 17.47
CA ALA A 267 -0.41 0.74 17.04
C ALA A 267 -0.40 1.95 18.01
N ALA A 268 -1.46 2.11 18.82
CA ALA A 268 -1.56 3.09 19.88
C ALA A 268 -0.51 2.96 21.02
N GLU A 269 0.13 1.79 21.20
CA GLU A 269 1.11 1.58 22.28
C GLU A 269 2.55 1.91 21.90
N ARG A 270 2.84 2.14 20.61
CA ARG A 270 4.16 2.64 20.14
C ARG A 270 4.33 4.16 20.33
N GLN A 271 3.54 4.76 21.23
CA GLN A 271 3.54 6.20 21.54
C GLN A 271 4.65 6.63 22.52
N HIS A 272 5.59 5.74 22.85
CA HIS A 272 6.68 6.01 23.79
C HIS A 272 8.05 5.98 23.11
#